data_AF-A0A426YAP7-F1
#
_entry.id   AF-A0A426YAP7-F1
#
_cell.length_a   1.000
_cell.length_b   1.000
_cell.length_c   1.000
_cell.angle_alpha   90.00
_cell.angle_beta   90.00
_cell.angle_gamma   90.00
#
_symmetry.space_group_name_H-M   'P 1'
#
loop_
_entity.id
_entity.type
_entity.pdbx_description
1 polymer ?
#
loop_
_entity_poly.entity_id
_entity_poly.type
_entity_poly.pdbx_seq_one_letter_code
_entity_poly.pdbx_strand_id
1 'polypeptide(L)'
;RCWVSFASYSCNLYSVTFCRAGELSAAELENLMTVVANPRQFKIPDWFLNRKKDYKDGRYSQIVSNSLDMKLRDDLERLKKIRNHRGLRHFWGLRVRGQHTKTTGRRGKTVGVSKKR
;
A
#
# COMPACT_ATOMS: atom_id res chain seq x y z
N ARG A 1 -0.50 8.55 2.27
CA ARG A 1 -1.22 9.10 3.45
C ARG A 1 -1.18 8.13 4.64
N CYS A 2 -1.63 6.87 4.54
CA CYS A 2 -1.55 5.91 5.68
C CYS A 2 -0.13 5.67 6.26
N TRP A 3 0.89 5.51 5.40
CA TRP A 3 2.23 5.14 5.87
C TRP A 3 2.94 6.21 6.70
N VAL A 4 2.79 7.49 6.34
CA VAL A 4 3.38 8.61 7.10
C VAL A 4 2.79 8.66 8.51
N SER A 5 1.48 8.42 8.65
CA SER A 5 0.83 8.35 9.96
C SER A 5 1.28 7.13 10.78
N PHE A 6 1.51 5.97 10.16
CA PHE A 6 1.96 4.77 10.86
C PHE A 6 3.37 4.94 11.43
N ALA A 7 4.30 5.47 10.64
CA ALA A 7 5.68 5.71 11.07
C ALA A 7 5.76 6.71 12.23
N SER A 8 5.02 7.82 12.16
CA SER A 8 4.96 8.80 13.26
C SER A 8 4.36 8.19 14.53
N TYR A 9 3.35 7.33 14.41
CA TYR A 9 2.75 6.66 15.57
C TYR A 9 3.73 5.68 16.23
N SER A 10 4.46 4.87 15.45
CA SER A 10 5.46 3.95 16.00
C SER A 10 6.61 4.69 16.70
N CYS A 11 7.06 5.83 16.18
CA CYS A 11 8.10 6.63 16.84
C CYS A 11 7.61 7.25 18.16
N ASN A 12 6.38 7.78 18.18
CA ASN A 12 5.79 8.34 19.40
C ASN A 12 5.58 7.29 20.50
N LEU A 13 5.26 6.05 20.12
CA LEU A 13 5.04 4.97 21.09
C LEU A 13 6.31 4.63 21.89
N TYR A 14 7.47 4.74 21.26
CA TYR A 14 8.78 4.47 21.90
C TYR A 14 9.50 5.74 22.36
N SER A 15 8.81 6.89 22.33
CA SER A 15 9.41 8.19 22.66
C SER A 15 10.70 8.49 21.89
N VAL A 16 10.84 7.90 20.69
CA VAL A 16 11.97 8.19 19.81
C VAL A 16 11.72 9.58 19.26
N THR A 17 12.54 10.54 19.68
CA THR A 17 12.46 11.90 19.16
C THR A 17 12.72 11.88 17.65
N PHE A 18 12.25 12.88 16.89
CA PHE A 18 12.50 12.99 15.46
C PHE A 18 13.98 13.33 15.18
N CYS A 19 14.89 12.44 15.56
CA CYS A 19 16.33 12.48 15.27
C CYS A 19 16.60 12.08 13.82
N ARG A 20 17.82 12.36 13.35
CA ARG A 20 18.28 11.82 12.07
C ARG A 20 18.37 10.29 12.17
N ALA A 21 17.95 9.60 11.12
CA ALA A 21 17.90 8.13 11.08
C ALA A 21 19.25 7.43 11.38
N GLY A 22 20.38 8.14 11.26
CA GLY A 22 21.71 7.61 11.56
C GLY A 22 22.15 7.71 13.03
N GLU A 23 21.41 8.40 13.89
CA GLU A 23 21.72 8.55 15.32
C GLU A 23 21.01 7.51 16.20
N LEU A 24 20.13 6.68 15.61
CA LEU A 24 19.42 5.64 16.32
C LEU A 24 20.36 4.52 16.78
N SER A 25 20.20 4.11 18.03
CA SER A 25 20.89 2.93 18.55
C SER A 25 20.32 1.64 17.93
N ALA A 26 21.15 0.60 17.84
CA ALA A 26 20.72 -0.70 17.32
C ALA A 26 19.55 -1.29 18.13
N ALA A 27 19.50 -1.06 19.45
CA ALA A 27 18.42 -1.53 20.32
C ALA A 27 17.08 -0.85 20.00
N GLU A 28 17.07 0.45 19.73
CA GLU A 28 15.86 1.16 19.32
C GLU A 28 15.36 0.69 17.95
N LEU A 29 16.28 0.38 17.04
CA LEU A 29 15.95 -0.15 15.72
C LEU A 29 15.25 -1.52 15.81
N GLU A 30 15.78 -2.44 16.62
CA GLU A 30 15.17 -3.75 16.85
C GLU A 30 13.77 -3.61 17.45
N ASN A 31 13.61 -2.74 18.44
CA ASN A 31 12.30 -2.43 19.03
C ASN A 31 11.31 -1.96 17.96
N LEU A 32 11.68 -1.03 17.09
CA LEU A 32 10.83 -0.56 15.99
C LEU A 32 10.48 -1.69 15.00
N MET A 33 11.44 -2.58 14.69
CA MET A 33 11.18 -3.73 13.82
C MET A 33 10.14 -4.68 14.42
N THR A 34 10.20 -4.94 15.73
CA THR A 34 9.21 -5.81 16.41
C THR A 34 7.78 -5.23 16.36
N VAL A 35 7.65 -3.90 16.46
CA VAL A 35 6.36 -3.18 16.40
C VAL A 35 5.74 -3.28 15.02
N VAL A 36 6.56 -3.10 14.00
CA VAL A 36 6.14 -3.21 12.60
C VAL A 36 5.70 -4.64 12.29
N ALA A 37 6.39 -5.64 12.83
CA ALA A 37 6.04 -7.05 12.66
C ALA A 37 4.73 -7.42 13.38
N ASN A 38 4.54 -6.98 14.64
CA ASN A 38 3.42 -7.39 15.49
C ASN A 38 2.68 -6.21 16.12
N PRO A 39 2.00 -5.35 15.33
CA PRO A 39 1.39 -4.11 15.84
C PRO A 39 0.29 -4.34 16.89
N ARG A 40 -0.38 -5.49 16.88
CA ARG A 40 -1.48 -5.80 17.80
C ARG A 40 -1.02 -5.97 19.26
N GLN A 41 0.21 -6.44 19.47
CA GLN A 41 0.77 -6.62 20.81
C GLN A 41 1.03 -5.27 21.49
N PHE A 42 1.23 -4.23 20.70
CA PHE A 42 1.56 -2.88 21.14
C PHE A 42 0.33 -1.95 21.24
N LYS A 43 -0.87 -2.51 21.41
CA LYS A 43 -2.14 -1.78 21.57
C LYS A 43 -2.51 -0.86 20.39
N ILE A 44 -2.02 -1.15 19.17
CA ILE A 44 -2.47 -0.45 17.96
C ILE A 44 -3.90 -0.89 17.63
N PRO A 45 -4.85 0.04 17.43
CA PRO A 45 -6.24 -0.32 17.17
C PRO A 45 -6.42 -0.92 15.77
N ASP A 46 -7.37 -1.86 15.64
CA ASP A 46 -7.59 -2.64 14.41
C ASP A 46 -7.94 -1.78 13.18
N TRP A 47 -8.53 -0.60 13.40
CA TRP A 47 -8.84 0.34 12.33
C TRP A 47 -7.59 1.03 11.74
N PHE A 48 -6.43 0.92 12.37
CA PHE A 48 -5.20 1.53 11.88
C PHE A 48 -4.38 0.62 10.95
N LEU A 49 -4.63 -0.70 10.96
CA LEU A 49 -3.88 -1.64 10.14
C LEU A 49 -4.26 -1.56 8.65
N ASN A 50 -3.29 -1.80 7.78
CA ASN A 50 -3.42 -1.71 6.33
C ASN A 50 -4.32 -2.81 5.73
N ARG A 51 -4.28 -4.05 6.26
CA ARG A 51 -5.13 -5.16 5.80
C ARG A 51 -6.03 -5.63 6.94
N LYS A 52 -7.29 -5.26 6.84
CA LYS A 52 -8.34 -5.60 7.79
C LYS A 52 -9.17 -6.75 7.26
N LYS A 53 -9.50 -7.70 8.14
CA LYS A 53 -10.39 -8.83 7.84
C LYS A 53 -10.00 -9.53 6.53
N ASP A 54 -8.86 -10.21 6.53
CA ASP A 54 -8.41 -10.94 5.34
C ASP A 54 -9.44 -12.01 4.91
N TYR A 55 -9.55 -12.26 3.60
CA TYR A 55 -10.56 -13.18 3.07
C TYR A 55 -10.28 -14.66 3.35
N LYS A 56 -9.01 -15.04 3.57
CA LYS A 56 -8.62 -16.42 3.91
C LYS A 56 -8.73 -16.63 5.41
N ASP A 57 -7.99 -15.81 6.16
CA ASP A 57 -7.74 -16.07 7.58
C ASP A 57 -8.66 -15.26 8.51
N GLY A 58 -9.37 -14.25 7.98
CA GLY A 58 -10.22 -13.35 8.78
C GLY A 58 -9.44 -12.40 9.71
N ARG A 59 -8.12 -12.54 9.80
CA ARG A 59 -7.26 -11.79 10.73
C ARG A 59 -6.99 -10.37 10.23
N TYR A 60 -6.65 -9.51 11.19
CA TYR A 60 -6.17 -8.15 10.95
C TYR A 60 -4.64 -8.17 11.01
N SER A 61 -3.98 -7.62 9.99
CA SER A 61 -2.53 -7.63 9.89
C SER A 61 -1.98 -6.38 9.21
N GLN A 62 -0.74 -6.05 9.58
CA GLN A 62 0.07 -5.05 8.89
C GLN A 62 1.00 -5.81 7.96
N ILE A 63 0.95 -5.48 6.67
CA ILE A 63 1.75 -6.14 5.65
C ILE A 63 2.85 -5.19 5.19
N VAL A 64 4.06 -5.73 5.02
CA VAL A 64 5.28 -4.96 4.78
C VAL A 64 5.99 -5.47 3.53
N SER A 65 6.48 -4.54 2.71
CA SER A 65 7.35 -4.78 1.55
C SER A 65 6.86 -5.90 0.63
N ASN A 66 7.68 -6.94 0.39
CA ASN A 66 7.40 -8.03 -0.56
C ASN A 66 6.09 -8.77 -0.30
N SER A 67 5.69 -8.88 0.97
CA SER A 67 4.44 -9.53 1.33
C SER A 67 3.21 -8.73 0.85
N LEU A 68 3.33 -7.42 0.66
CA LEU A 68 2.28 -6.55 0.12
C LEU A 68 2.04 -6.84 -1.35
N ASP A 69 3.11 -6.93 -2.13
CA ASP A 69 3.01 -7.22 -3.57
C ASP A 69 2.48 -8.63 -3.84
N MET A 70 2.94 -9.62 -3.06
CA MET A 70 2.43 -10.99 -3.11
C MET A 70 0.92 -11.03 -2.86
N LYS A 71 0.46 -10.37 -1.79
CA LYS A 71 -0.95 -10.34 -1.42
C LYS A 71 -1.81 -9.57 -2.44
N LEU A 72 -1.30 -8.50 -3.02
CA LEU A 72 -1.98 -7.77 -4.10
C LEU A 72 -2.13 -8.65 -5.35
N ARG A 73 -1.10 -9.42 -5.71
CA ARG A 73 -1.17 -10.36 -6.84
C ARG A 73 -2.22 -11.45 -6.60
N ASP A 74 -2.23 -12.06 -5.42
CA ASP A 74 -3.23 -13.07 -5.04
C ASP A 74 -4.66 -12.53 -5.15
N ASP A 75 -4.90 -11.31 -4.66
CA ASP A 75 -6.20 -10.66 -4.70
C ASP A 75 -6.65 -10.40 -6.15
N LEU A 76 -5.73 -9.94 -7.02
CA LEU A 76 -6.02 -9.71 -8.44
C LEU A 76 -6.27 -11.02 -9.19
N GLU A 77 -5.48 -12.06 -8.92
CA GLU A 77 -5.62 -13.36 -9.58
C GLU A 77 -6.95 -14.04 -9.21
N ARG A 78 -7.37 -13.93 -7.95
CA ARG A 78 -8.69 -14.36 -7.51
C ARG A 78 -9.81 -13.65 -8.26
N LEU A 79 -9.70 -12.33 -8.44
CA LEU A 79 -10.71 -11.54 -9.16
C LEU A 79 -10.77 -11.89 -10.66
N LYS A 80 -9.65 -12.25 -11.28
CA LYS A 80 -9.61 -12.75 -12.67
C LYS A 80 -10.31 -14.10 -12.80
N LYS A 81 -10.03 -15.05 -11.89
CA LYS A 81 -10.66 -16.38 -11.90
C LYS A 81 -12.17 -16.32 -11.81
N ILE A 82 -12.71 -15.43 -10.98
CA ILE A 82 -14.16 -15.21 -10.81
C ILE A 82 -14.77 -14.41 -11.99
N ARG A 83 -13.95 -13.91 -12.94
CA ARG A 83 -14.36 -13.03 -14.04
C ARG A 83 -15.08 -11.76 -13.56
N ASN A 84 -14.66 -11.21 -12.42
CA ASN A 84 -15.20 -9.94 -11.95
C ASN A 84 -14.72 -8.78 -12.84
N HIS A 85 -15.62 -7.85 -13.20
CA HIS A 85 -15.31 -6.65 -13.99
C HIS A 85 -14.09 -5.87 -13.48
N ARG A 86 -13.92 -5.75 -12.15
CA ARG A 86 -12.73 -5.11 -11.56
C ARG A 86 -11.45 -5.88 -11.89
N GLY A 87 -11.47 -7.21 -11.80
CA GLY A 87 -10.31 -8.06 -12.10
C GLY A 87 -9.93 -8.01 -13.58
N LEU A 88 -10.93 -8.07 -14.47
CA LEU A 88 -10.73 -7.98 -15.92
C LEU A 88 -10.15 -6.63 -16.33
N ARG A 89 -10.66 -5.52 -15.78
CA ARG A 89 -10.08 -4.19 -16.02
C ARG A 89 -8.63 -4.07 -15.58
N HIS A 90 -8.29 -4.62 -14.41
CA HIS A 90 -6.90 -4.64 -13.95
C HIS A 90 -6.00 -5.49 -14.87
N PHE A 91 -6.51 -6.60 -15.40
CA PHE A 91 -5.78 -7.44 -16.35
C PHE A 91 -5.48 -6.70 -17.67
N TRP A 92 -6.45 -5.94 -18.19
CA TRP A 92 -6.26 -5.11 -19.39
C TRP A 92 -5.50 -3.78 -19.12
N GLY A 93 -5.08 -3.51 -17.89
CA GLY A 93 -4.40 -2.26 -17.53
C GLY A 93 -5.29 -1.02 -17.57
N LEU A 94 -6.62 -1.19 -17.50
CA LEU A 94 -7.59 -0.09 -17.48
C LEU A 94 -7.83 0.42 -16.06
N ARG A 95 -8.16 1.71 -15.95
CA ARG A 95 -8.53 2.37 -14.69
C ARG A 95 -9.85 1.79 -14.16
N VAL A 96 -9.97 1.59 -12.84
CA VAL A 96 -11.10 0.84 -12.24
C VAL A 96 -12.13 1.72 -11.51
N ARG A 97 -11.73 2.86 -10.92
CA ARG A 97 -12.60 3.69 -10.05
C ARG A 97 -13.53 4.66 -10.79
N GLY A 98 -14.08 4.26 -11.93
CA GLY A 98 -15.03 5.09 -12.70
C GLY A 98 -14.42 6.25 -13.49
N GLN A 99 -13.10 6.29 -13.65
CA GLN A 99 -12.44 7.31 -14.47
C GLN A 99 -12.81 7.14 -15.95
N HIS A 100 -13.18 8.24 -16.61
CA HIS A 100 -13.45 8.25 -18.05
C HIS A 100 -12.18 8.00 -18.87
N THR A 101 -12.19 6.96 -19.70
CA THR A 101 -11.04 6.55 -20.53
C THR A 101 -11.13 7.05 -21.98
N LYS A 102 -12.15 7.83 -22.35
CA LYS A 102 -12.35 8.36 -23.73
C LYS A 102 -11.24 9.33 -24.14
N THR A 103 -10.93 10.29 -23.26
CA THR A 103 -9.96 11.37 -23.50
C THR A 103 -8.71 11.26 -22.64
N THR A 104 -8.76 10.56 -21.50
CA THR A 104 -7.65 10.47 -20.54
C THR A 104 -6.98 9.11 -20.53
N GLY A 105 -5.67 9.07 -20.26
CA GLY A 105 -4.90 7.82 -20.17
C GLY A 105 -4.45 7.24 -21.52
N ARG A 106 -4.46 8.04 -22.60
CA ARG A 106 -3.86 7.67 -23.89
C ARG A 106 -2.34 7.52 -23.73
N ARG A 107 -1.79 6.43 -24.24
CA ARG A 107 -0.34 6.19 -24.34
C ARG A 107 0.02 6.12 -25.83
N GLY A 108 0.90 7.01 -26.28
CA GLY A 108 1.30 7.19 -27.67
C GLY A 108 1.93 8.57 -27.90
N LYS A 109 2.70 8.77 -28.98
CA LYS A 109 3.28 10.09 -29.34
C LYS A 109 2.15 11.09 -29.57
N THR A 110 2.21 12.24 -28.89
CA THR A 110 1.32 13.38 -29.17
C THR A 110 1.61 13.90 -30.57
N VAL A 111 0.61 13.98 -31.43
CA VAL A 111 0.73 14.70 -32.70
C VAL A 111 0.72 16.19 -32.34
N GLY A 112 1.90 16.79 -32.26
CA GLY A 112 2.02 18.24 -32.07
C GLY A 112 1.46 18.97 -33.29
N VAL A 113 0.80 20.10 -33.08
CA VAL A 113 0.39 20.99 -34.18
C VAL A 113 1.63 21.74 -34.66
N SER A 114 2.07 21.49 -35.90
CA SER A 114 3.06 22.37 -36.54
C SER A 114 2.37 23.66 -36.95
N LYS A 115 2.80 24.79 -36.38
CA LYS A 115 2.49 26.09 -37.00
C LYS A 115 3.33 26.22 -38.25
N LYS A 116 2.68 26.54 -39.38
CA LYS A 116 3.37 26.86 -40.64
C LYS A 116 4.25 28.09 -40.38
N ARG A 117 5.55 27.97 -40.65
CA ARG A 117 6.46 29.11 -40.74
C ARG A 117 6.16 29.89 -42.01
#